data_AF-A0A099YCV3-F1
#
_entry.id   AF-A0A099YCV3-F1
#
_cell.length_a   1.000
_cell.length_b   1.000
_cell.length_c   1.000
_cell.angle_alpha   90.00
_cell.angle_beta   90.00
_cell.angle_gamma   90.00
#
_symmetry.space_group_name_H-M   'P 1'
#
loop_
_entity.id
_entity.type
_entity.pdbx_description
1 polymer ?
#
loop_
_entity_poly.entity_id
_entity_poly.type
_entity_poly.pdbx_seq_one_letter_code
_entity_poly.pdbx_strand_id
1 'polypeptide(L)'
;MEITLTEQDLLSLAKQVAPLISPAKPDQDWAKLEDVRADLFAGKAKSWIRLFIFDAFPEVQIENGNPKAWVVGAHGQGKITKIYLPYARPWMHDNHDRINWLGKEVR
;
A
#
# COMPACT_ATOMS: atom_id res chain seq x y z
N MET A 1 -22.23 -20.77 -31.60
CA MET A 1 -21.68 -19.62 -32.36
C MET A 1 -20.20 -19.61 -32.06
N GLU A 2 -19.36 -19.84 -33.06
CA GLU A 2 -17.90 -19.78 -32.92
C GLU A 2 -17.43 -18.51 -33.64
N ILE A 3 -16.62 -17.71 -32.94
CA ILE A 3 -15.99 -16.53 -33.53
C ILE A 3 -14.54 -16.93 -33.80
N THR A 4 -14.19 -17.07 -35.08
CA THR A 4 -12.81 -17.28 -35.52
C THR A 4 -12.14 -15.94 -35.74
N LEU A 5 -11.12 -15.63 -34.94
CA LEU A 5 -10.32 -14.42 -35.08
C LEU A 5 -9.10 -14.73 -35.96
N THR A 6 -8.87 -13.89 -36.96
CA THR A 6 -7.63 -13.91 -37.75
C THR A 6 -6.50 -13.22 -37.00
N GLU A 7 -5.26 -13.38 -37.46
CA GLU A 7 -4.09 -12.71 -36.88
C GLU A 7 -4.21 -11.18 -36.92
N GLN A 8 -4.85 -10.63 -37.96
CA GLN A 8 -5.13 -9.21 -38.09
C GLN A 8 -6.17 -8.73 -37.07
N ASP A 9 -7.18 -9.55 -36.78
CA ASP A 9 -8.18 -9.24 -35.75
C ASP A 9 -7.55 -9.21 -34.36
N LEU A 10 -6.64 -10.16 -34.08
CA LEU A 10 -5.88 -10.20 -32.83
C LEU A 10 -4.98 -8.96 -32.66
N LEU A 11 -4.30 -8.52 -33.72
CA LEU A 11 -3.47 -7.30 -33.72
C LEU A 11 -4.31 -6.04 -33.51
N SER A 12 -5.48 -5.96 -34.14
CA SER A 12 -6.42 -4.85 -33.96
C SER A 12 -6.93 -4.79 -32.52
N LEU A 13 -7.27 -5.94 -31.95
CA LEU A 13 -7.71 -6.05 -30.57
C LEU A 13 -6.58 -5.65 -29.60
N ALA A 14 -5.36 -6.13 -29.82
CA ALA A 14 -4.19 -5.80 -29.01
C ALA A 14 -3.95 -4.29 -28.93
N LYS A 15 -4.06 -3.57 -30.06
CA LYS A 15 -3.94 -2.10 -30.10
C LYS A 15 -5.03 -1.39 -29.31
N GLN A 16 -6.25 -1.92 -29.32
CA GLN A 16 -7.39 -1.34 -28.59
C GLN A 16 -7.30 -1.58 -27.08
N VAL A 17 -6.79 -2.73 -26.65
CA VAL A 17 -6.67 -3.07 -25.23
C VAL A 17 -5.37 -2.56 -24.59
N ALA A 18 -4.31 -2.30 -25.36
CA ALA A 18 -3.03 -1.84 -24.83
C ALA A 18 -3.13 -0.59 -23.91
N PRO A 19 -3.96 0.43 -24.19
CA PRO A 19 -4.14 1.57 -23.28
C PRO A 19 -4.90 1.22 -21.99
N LEU A 20 -5.67 0.14 -21.98
CA LEU A 20 -6.45 -0.34 -20.84
C LEU A 20 -5.60 -1.21 -19.89
N ILE A 21 -4.59 -1.86 -20.45
CA ILE A 21 -3.58 -2.59 -19.70
C ILE A 21 -2.53 -1.57 -19.26
N SER A 22 -2.78 -0.89 -18.13
CA SER A 22 -1.69 -0.21 -17.44
C SER A 22 -0.60 -1.26 -17.19
N PRO A 23 0.69 -1.01 -17.53
CA PRO A 23 1.74 -1.92 -17.12
C PRO A 23 1.58 -2.07 -15.61
N ALA A 24 1.42 -3.31 -15.14
CA ALA A 24 1.42 -3.60 -13.72
C ALA A 24 2.64 -2.88 -13.17
N LYS A 25 2.42 -1.87 -12.30
CA LYS A 25 3.55 -1.23 -11.63
C LYS A 25 4.33 -2.40 -11.03
N PRO A 26 5.63 -2.53 -11.31
CA PRO A 26 6.42 -3.61 -10.71
C PRO A 26 6.09 -3.59 -9.22
N ASP A 27 5.84 -4.76 -8.62
CA ASP A 27 5.50 -4.89 -7.21
C ASP A 27 6.59 -4.19 -6.40
N GLN A 28 6.34 -2.93 -6.08
CA GLN A 28 7.32 -2.10 -5.45
C GLN A 28 7.19 -2.40 -3.97
N ASP A 29 8.07 -3.24 -3.47
CA ASP A 29 8.11 -3.63 -2.08
C ASP A 29 8.08 -2.44 -1.13
N TRP A 30 8.77 -1.35 -1.49
CA TRP A 30 8.87 -0.13 -0.70
C TRP A 30 8.07 1.01 -1.30
N ALA A 31 6.99 1.43 -0.66
CA ALA A 31 6.16 2.55 -1.11
C ALA A 31 6.24 3.76 -0.17
N LYS A 32 5.98 4.97 -0.67
CA LYS A 32 5.77 6.13 0.21
C LYS A 32 4.43 5.98 0.91
N LEU A 33 4.32 6.46 2.14
CA LEU A 33 3.08 6.40 2.90
C LEU A 33 1.89 6.96 2.09
N GLU A 34 2.04 8.14 1.46
CA GLU A 34 0.98 8.78 0.65
C GLU A 34 0.39 7.85 -0.42
N ASP A 35 1.24 7.06 -1.07
CA ASP A 35 0.85 6.24 -2.22
C ASP A 35 0.03 5.01 -1.80
N VAL A 36 0.12 4.60 -0.54
CA VAL A 36 -0.51 3.37 -0.02
C VAL A 36 -1.60 3.63 1.02
N ARG A 37 -1.89 4.90 1.32
CA ARG A 37 -2.94 5.28 2.29
C ARG A 37 -4.30 4.70 1.96
N ALA A 38 -4.73 4.85 0.70
CA ALA A 38 -6.05 4.38 0.27
C ALA A 38 -6.17 2.85 0.39
N ASP A 39 -5.14 2.13 -0.04
CA ASP A 39 -5.12 0.68 -0.12
C ASP A 39 -4.89 0.02 1.26
N LEU A 40 -3.82 0.41 1.96
CA LEU A 40 -3.39 -0.25 3.19
C LEU A 40 -4.07 0.29 4.44
N PHE A 41 -4.45 1.57 4.45
CA PHE A 41 -4.96 2.26 5.64
C PHE A 41 -6.37 2.82 5.43
N ALA A 42 -7.14 2.30 4.48
CA ALA A 42 -8.52 2.73 4.18
C ALA A 42 -8.67 4.26 3.97
N GLY A 43 -7.64 4.91 3.41
CA GLY A 43 -7.63 6.35 3.12
C GLY A 43 -7.36 7.25 4.33
N LYS A 44 -7.12 6.69 5.52
CA LYS A 44 -6.94 7.46 6.77
C LYS A 44 -5.86 8.52 6.68
N ALA A 45 -6.02 9.63 7.40
CA ALA A 45 -5.05 10.73 7.45
C ALA A 45 -3.69 10.28 8.01
N LYS A 46 -2.59 10.95 7.61
CA LYS A 46 -1.24 10.65 8.14
C LYS A 46 -1.17 10.77 9.66
N SER A 47 -1.83 11.78 10.22
CA SER A 47 -1.93 12.01 11.66
C SER A 47 -2.58 10.83 12.37
N TRP A 48 -3.65 10.28 11.79
CA TRP A 48 -4.33 9.10 12.28
C TRP A 48 -3.42 7.86 12.21
N ILE A 49 -2.75 7.64 11.07
CA ILE A 49 -1.85 6.49 10.89
C ILE A 49 -0.71 6.53 11.91
N ARG A 50 -0.12 7.72 12.13
CA ARG A 50 0.90 7.90 13.14
C ARG A 50 0.37 7.52 14.53
N LEU A 51 -0.75 8.09 14.96
CA LEU A 51 -1.28 7.87 16.31
C LEU A 51 -1.75 6.42 16.54
N PHE A 52 -2.52 5.87 15.62
CA PHE A 52 -3.23 4.60 15.83
C PHE A 52 -2.49 3.37 15.29
N ILE A 53 -1.44 3.57 14.50
CA ILE A 53 -0.59 2.48 14.00
C ILE A 53 0.83 2.64 14.54
N PHE A 54 1.54 3.70 14.17
CA PHE A 54 2.98 3.79 14.48
C PHE A 54 3.26 3.97 15.97
N ASP A 55 2.51 4.85 16.64
CA ASP A 55 2.69 5.18 18.05
C ASP A 55 2.07 4.08 18.95
N ALA A 56 0.95 3.50 18.51
CA ALA A 56 0.27 2.42 19.23
C ALA A 56 0.97 1.06 19.11
N PHE A 57 1.70 0.83 18.02
CA PHE A 57 2.41 -0.42 17.73
C PHE A 57 3.87 -0.12 17.36
N PRO A 58 4.72 0.24 18.33
CA PRO A 58 6.11 0.62 18.06
C PRO A 58 6.92 -0.49 17.38
N GLU A 59 6.51 -1.76 17.48
CA GLU A 59 7.16 -2.89 16.83
C GLU A 59 7.15 -2.84 15.31
N VAL A 60 6.29 -2.01 14.69
CA VAL A 60 6.24 -1.85 13.23
C VAL A 60 7.35 -0.94 12.69
N GLN A 61 8.06 -0.22 13.58
CA GLN A 61 9.08 0.76 13.22
C GLN A 61 10.47 0.11 13.21
N ILE A 62 11.19 0.25 12.10
CA ILE A 62 12.52 -0.38 11.90
C ILE A 62 13.54 0.19 12.87
N GLU A 63 13.40 1.46 13.22
CA GLU A 63 14.24 2.15 14.19
C GLU A 63 14.21 1.48 15.58
N ASN A 64 13.18 0.69 15.89
CA ASN A 64 13.05 -0.07 17.13
C ASN A 64 13.68 -1.48 17.06
N GLY A 65 14.36 -1.83 15.97
CA GLY A 65 15.18 -3.05 15.86
C GLY A 65 14.42 -4.35 15.61
N ASN A 66 13.12 -4.30 15.34
CA ASN A 66 12.34 -5.50 15.03
C ASN A 66 12.63 -5.99 13.58
N PRO A 67 13.08 -7.24 13.36
CA PRO A 67 13.34 -7.79 12.03
C PRO A 67 12.13 -7.82 11.09
N LYS A 68 10.91 -7.79 11.65
CA LYS A 68 9.64 -7.76 10.90
C LYS A 68 8.98 -6.38 10.89
N ALA A 69 9.68 -5.35 11.37
CA ALA A 69 9.22 -3.98 11.19
C ALA A 69 9.14 -3.62 9.70
N TRP A 70 8.22 -2.72 9.37
CA TRP A 70 7.88 -2.41 7.99
C TRP A 70 7.68 -0.92 7.74
N VAL A 71 7.91 -0.08 8.74
CA VAL A 71 7.88 1.39 8.63
C VAL A 71 9.27 1.95 8.88
N VAL A 72 9.67 2.91 8.07
CA VAL A 72 10.84 3.79 8.33
C VAL A 72 10.38 5.24 8.33
N GLY A 73 10.93 6.06 9.22
CA GLY A 73 10.61 7.47 9.30
C GLY A 73 9.17 7.75 9.72
N ALA A 74 8.62 6.95 10.64
CA ALA A 74 7.24 7.06 11.16
C ALA A 74 6.85 8.48 11.61
N HIS A 75 7.83 9.25 12.11
CA HIS A 75 7.61 10.58 12.67
C HIS A 75 8.02 11.74 11.75
N GLY A 76 8.52 11.47 10.54
CA GLY A 76 8.80 12.51 9.54
C GLY A 76 9.93 13.50 9.90
N GLN A 77 10.83 13.16 10.83
CA GLN A 77 12.00 13.98 11.17
C GLN A 77 13.04 13.95 10.03
N GLY A 78 12.75 14.65 8.92
CA GLY A 78 13.65 14.82 7.77
C GLY A 78 13.69 13.63 6.80
N LYS A 79 12.98 12.53 7.07
CA LYS A 79 12.87 11.37 6.17
C LYS A 79 11.44 11.20 5.68
N ILE A 80 11.28 10.88 4.40
CA ILE A 80 9.99 10.46 3.83
C ILE A 80 9.61 9.13 4.49
N THR A 81 8.41 9.05 5.06
CA THR A 81 7.88 7.79 5.59
C THR A 81 7.69 6.79 4.47
N LYS A 82 8.34 5.62 4.58
CA LYS A 82 8.20 4.52 3.63
C LYS A 82 7.70 3.26 4.33
N ILE A 83 6.97 2.46 3.56
CA ILE A 83 6.25 1.28 3.99
C ILE A 83 6.76 0.10 3.17
N TYR A 84 7.19 -0.97 3.85
CA TYR A 84 7.54 -2.25 3.24
C TYR A 84 6.30 -3.14 3.16
N LEU A 85 5.69 -3.17 1.97
CA LEU A 85 4.40 -3.82 1.73
C LEU A 85 4.34 -5.31 2.05
N PRO A 86 5.38 -6.14 1.76
CA PRO A 86 5.34 -7.57 2.05
C PRO A 86 5.08 -7.90 3.53
N TYR A 87 5.50 -7.04 4.45
CA TYR A 87 5.26 -7.21 5.89
C TYR A 87 4.07 -6.39 6.38
N ALA A 88 3.85 -5.21 5.81
CA ALA A 88 2.76 -4.34 6.23
C ALA A 88 1.37 -4.95 5.95
N ARG A 89 1.18 -5.59 4.78
CA ARG A 89 -0.09 -6.21 4.40
C ARG A 89 -0.54 -7.31 5.36
N PRO A 90 0.25 -8.38 5.62
CA PRO A 90 -0.15 -9.41 6.57
C PRO A 90 -0.29 -8.84 7.98
N TRP A 91 0.59 -7.93 8.41
CA TRP A 91 0.48 -7.32 9.73
C TRP A 91 -0.84 -6.56 9.90
N MET A 92 -1.25 -5.75 8.91
CA MET A 92 -2.51 -5.01 8.94
C MET A 92 -3.73 -5.95 8.94
N HIS A 93 -3.65 -7.07 8.23
CA HIS A 93 -4.69 -8.09 8.24
C HIS A 93 -4.83 -8.73 9.64
N ASP A 94 -3.72 -9.22 10.20
CA ASP A 94 -3.69 -9.93 11.48
C ASP A 94 -4.04 -9.01 12.67
N ASN A 95 -3.77 -7.71 12.56
CA ASN A 95 -4.01 -6.74 13.63
C ASN A 95 -5.24 -5.87 13.39
N HIS A 96 -6.03 -6.14 12.34
CA HIS A 96 -7.18 -5.34 11.94
C HIS A 96 -8.10 -5.00 13.12
N ASP A 97 -8.44 -6.00 13.94
CA ASP A 97 -9.42 -5.85 15.03
C ASP A 97 -8.84 -5.11 16.26
N ARG A 98 -7.50 -5.04 16.36
CA ARG A 98 -6.80 -4.31 17.45
C ARG A 98 -6.70 -2.82 17.16
N ILE A 99 -6.88 -2.41 15.92
CA ILE A 99 -6.73 -1.03 15.46
C ILE A 99 -8.00 -0.24 15.76
N ASN A 100 -7.86 0.94 16.36
CA ASN A 100 -8.98 1.83 16.61
C ASN A 100 -9.39 2.62 15.35
N TRP A 101 -10.03 1.96 14.38
CA TRP A 101 -10.48 2.51 13.09
C TRP A 101 -11.38 3.75 13.19
N LEU A 102 -12.07 3.94 14.31
CA LEU A 102 -12.96 5.06 14.57
C LEU A 102 -12.28 6.23 15.31
N GLY A 103 -10.98 6.11 15.58
CA GLY A 103 -10.17 7.18 16.14
C GLY A 103 -10.28 8.48 15.34
N LYS A 104 -10.34 9.62 16.04
CA LYS A 104 -10.53 10.93 15.40
C LYS A 104 -9.29 11.32 14.58
N GLU A 105 -9.51 11.65 13.32
CA GLU A 105 -8.47 12.24 12.48
C GLU A 105 -8.37 13.74 12.76
N VAL A 106 -7.15 14.24 12.91
CA VAL A 106 -6.87 15.68 12.81
C VAL A 106 -6.43 15.92 11.37
N ARG A 107 -7.30 16.54 10.57
CA ARG A 107 -7.03 16.88 9.17
C ARG A 107 -6.22 18.16 9.06
#